data_AF-A0A2I6QL56-F1
#
_entry.id   AF-A0A2I6QL56-F1
#
_cell.length_a   1.000
_cell.length_b   1.000
_cell.length_c   1.000
_cell.angle_alpha   90.00
_cell.angle_beta   90.00
_cell.angle_gamma   90.00
#
_symmetry.space_group_name_H-M   'P 1'
#
loop_
_entity.id
_entity.type
_entity.pdbx_description
1 polymer ?
#
loop_
_entity_poly.entity_id
_entity_poly.type
_entity_poly.pdbx_seq_one_letter_code
_entity_poly.pdbx_strand_id
1 'polypeptide(L)'
;MRYLDFRANIKLHSARAISYIRLFAWGRVTEMRRSILIIVFWIVAAAPIAESRARASHYSKEISSTTSAAEPQNACPIILSEPVVTVAPNQPEVEFHSTVGIINALCDVTLDFVGCGFTPTKIEIVCDGNADGVPELIIPLKNITIVNRLLLQATIPALSPQLPGTAFPLACCGGVANIILSRTVTDGDDNSFGTFTQTQTCQIDLGIRAPVVVSASPSSADCSVAQNLVIPGSCFLLADGKPNVTSVFAVERGNPSHIIQAKNFVILNTNLIDALFDFGAANAGRTFLIFASGPNGTSRNLTALPQGAQANCPLGNEQGVMVTVTCNAPANSGPDPGNAPDNIKTEVTGCAVERDSSGVFTLTIRGRFFKEGAVVTVDGVALKKTKLKDFDSASNAFTRITGKKKVCKNLPGPVVVTNPGEAPGAAFICSSSCK
;
A
#
# COMPACT_ATOMS: atom_id res chain seq x y z
N MET A 1 -3.38 -11.12 51.34
CA MET A 1 -2.70 -10.49 52.50
C MET A 1 -1.84 -9.36 51.95
N ARG A 2 -2.03 -8.12 52.46
CA ARG A 2 -1.44 -6.80 52.03
C ARG A 2 -2.09 -6.24 50.74
N TYR A 3 -2.98 -5.24 50.72
CA TYR A 3 -3.08 -3.86 51.30
C TYR A 3 -2.09 -2.84 50.72
N LEU A 4 -2.67 -1.69 50.26
CA LEU A 4 -2.15 -0.36 49.84
C LEU A 4 -2.79 -0.02 48.48
N ASP A 5 -3.84 0.77 48.32
CA ASP A 5 -4.28 2.06 48.89
C ASP A 5 -3.28 3.21 48.66
N PHE A 6 -3.58 4.06 47.68
CA PHE A 6 -2.93 5.35 47.46
C PHE A 6 -3.94 6.35 46.89
N ARG A 7 -4.52 7.15 47.79
CA ARG A 7 -5.12 8.46 47.48
C ARG A 7 -4.04 9.52 47.60
N ALA A 8 -3.95 10.40 46.61
CA ALA A 8 -3.28 11.70 46.77
C ALA A 8 -4.10 12.81 46.12
N ASN A 9 -4.30 13.86 46.92
CA ASN A 9 -5.04 15.09 46.69
C ASN A 9 -4.43 15.97 45.59
N ILE A 10 -5.27 16.62 44.79
CA ILE A 10 -4.96 17.94 44.21
C ILE A 10 -6.08 18.91 44.60
N LYS A 11 -5.72 19.91 45.42
CA LYS A 11 -6.49 21.12 45.67
C LYS A 11 -6.31 22.06 44.47
N LEU A 12 -7.39 22.60 43.92
CA LEU A 12 -7.35 23.87 43.21
C LEU A 12 -8.43 24.80 43.73
N HIS A 13 -8.01 26.02 44.02
CA HIS A 13 -8.80 27.13 44.54
C HIS A 13 -9.64 27.80 43.46
N SER A 14 -10.76 28.36 43.94
CA SER A 14 -11.29 29.69 43.61
C SER A 14 -12.59 29.78 42.79
N ALA A 15 -13.54 30.45 43.47
CA ALA A 15 -14.51 31.43 42.98
C ALA A 15 -15.62 30.98 42.02
N ARG A 16 -16.83 30.86 42.57
CA ARG A 16 -17.82 31.97 42.45
C ARG A 16 -18.99 31.74 43.41
N ALA A 17 -19.24 32.78 44.20
CA ALA A 17 -20.29 32.85 45.21
C ALA A 17 -21.45 33.71 44.67
N ILE A 18 -22.66 33.19 44.87
CA ILE A 18 -23.86 33.89 45.37
C ILE A 18 -24.48 34.96 44.45
N SER A 19 -25.67 34.64 43.95
CA SER A 19 -26.88 35.44 44.21
C SER A 19 -28.12 34.57 44.05
N TYR A 20 -28.69 34.17 45.19
CA TYR A 20 -30.01 33.58 45.33
C TYR A 20 -30.89 34.60 46.08
N ILE A 21 -31.96 35.06 45.46
CA ILE A 21 -33.09 35.70 46.15
C ILE A 21 -34.32 34.80 45.96
N ARG A 22 -34.81 34.33 47.11
CA ARG A 22 -36.11 33.73 47.46
C ARG A 22 -37.27 34.67 47.04
N LEU A 23 -38.55 34.34 46.87
CA LEU A 23 -39.43 33.21 47.21
C LEU A 23 -40.85 33.55 46.65
N PHE A 24 -41.69 32.53 46.41
CA PHE A 24 -43.17 32.51 46.45
C PHE A 24 -43.95 33.36 45.40
N ALA A 25 -45.12 32.99 44.88
CA ALA A 25 -46.06 31.89 45.14
C ALA A 25 -47.02 31.73 43.94
N TRP A 26 -47.61 30.53 43.82
CA TRP A 26 -49.00 30.20 43.42
C TRP A 26 -49.76 31.05 42.39
N GLY A 27 -50.39 30.38 41.42
CA GLY A 27 -51.61 30.91 40.79
C GLY A 27 -51.93 30.35 39.41
N ARG A 28 -52.82 29.36 39.37
CA ARG A 28 -53.44 28.78 38.17
C ARG A 28 -54.55 29.71 37.63
N VAL A 29 -54.77 29.63 36.31
CA VAL A 29 -56.08 29.77 35.60
C VAL A 29 -56.61 31.20 35.35
N THR A 30 -56.65 31.61 34.07
CA THR A 30 -57.81 32.04 33.23
C THR A 30 -57.27 32.81 32.02
N GLU A 31 -57.37 32.30 30.78
CA GLU A 31 -58.48 32.54 29.82
C GLU A 31 -58.62 33.99 29.31
N MET A 32 -58.32 34.13 28.01
CA MET A 32 -59.12 34.79 26.96
C MET A 32 -59.44 36.30 26.99
N ARG A 33 -59.14 36.91 25.83
CA ARG A 33 -59.82 38.00 25.10
C ARG A 33 -59.52 39.46 25.47
N ARG A 34 -58.91 40.17 24.49
CA ARG A 34 -59.26 41.50 23.92
C ARG A 34 -58.02 42.03 23.19
N SER A 35 -57.85 41.87 21.88
CA SER A 35 -58.43 42.64 20.78
C SER A 35 -58.36 44.18 20.94
N ILE A 36 -57.49 44.78 20.11
CA ILE A 36 -57.64 46.08 19.41
C ILE A 36 -57.48 47.35 20.27
N LEU A 37 -56.37 48.09 20.07
CA LEU A 37 -56.33 49.57 20.06
C LEU A 37 -54.98 50.11 19.52
N ILE A 38 -55.08 50.81 18.39
CA ILE A 38 -54.31 52.01 17.96
C ILE A 38 -52.94 51.83 17.29
N ILE A 39 -53.01 51.80 15.96
CA ILE A 39 -52.10 52.51 15.05
C ILE A 39 -52.52 54.00 15.05
N VAL A 40 -51.55 54.89 14.78
CA VAL A 40 -51.68 56.33 14.48
C VAL A 40 -51.55 57.28 15.69
N PHE A 41 -50.31 57.63 16.02
CA PHE A 41 -49.98 58.98 16.45
C PHE A 41 -48.69 59.45 15.74
N TRP A 42 -48.89 60.31 14.74
CA TRP A 42 -48.06 61.44 14.32
C TRP A 42 -46.77 61.25 13.50
N ILE A 43 -46.95 61.53 12.20
CA ILE A 43 -46.02 62.18 11.28
C ILE A 43 -45.97 63.70 11.62
N VAL A 44 -44.82 64.35 11.37
CA VAL A 44 -44.59 65.71 10.84
C VAL A 44 -43.44 66.46 11.56
N ALA A 45 -42.30 66.58 10.86
CA ALA A 45 -41.45 67.77 10.68
C ALA A 45 -40.16 67.32 9.93
N ALA A 46 -40.13 67.39 8.60
CA ALA A 46 -39.63 68.52 7.80
C ALA A 46 -38.09 68.56 7.65
N ALA A 47 -37.64 68.34 6.41
CA ALA A 47 -36.27 68.45 5.87
C ALA A 47 -35.88 69.94 5.62
N PRO A 48 -34.89 70.28 4.75
CA PRO A 48 -33.45 69.98 4.67
C PRO A 48 -32.59 71.28 4.69
N ILE A 49 -31.27 71.22 4.91
CA ILE A 49 -30.33 72.29 4.49
C ILE A 49 -29.04 71.68 3.92
N ALA A 50 -28.74 72.08 2.69
CA ALA A 50 -27.54 71.75 1.91
C ALA A 50 -26.37 72.71 2.22
N GLU A 51 -25.16 72.23 1.90
CA GLU A 51 -23.96 72.95 1.47
C GLU A 51 -23.44 74.15 2.28
N SER A 52 -22.21 74.04 2.79
CA SER A 52 -21.13 74.97 2.38
C SER A 52 -19.73 74.57 2.88
N ARG A 53 -18.75 74.85 2.02
CA ARG A 53 -17.30 75.07 2.22
C ARG A 53 -16.33 73.90 2.11
N ALA A 54 -15.90 73.72 0.86
CA ALA A 54 -14.52 73.41 0.51
C ALA A 54 -13.50 74.50 0.94
N ARG A 55 -12.23 74.06 1.02
CA ARG A 55 -10.94 74.78 1.17
C ARG A 55 -10.48 75.19 2.58
N ALA A 56 -9.57 74.39 3.14
CA ALA A 56 -8.21 74.84 3.45
C ALA A 56 -7.26 73.63 3.57
N SER A 57 -6.27 73.57 2.68
CA SER A 57 -5.07 72.75 2.82
C SER A 57 -4.24 73.27 3.98
N HIS A 58 -3.69 72.39 4.82
CA HIS A 58 -2.26 72.33 5.15
C HIS A 58 -2.02 71.31 6.29
N TYR A 59 -1.20 70.31 5.99
CA TYR A 59 -0.20 69.73 6.89
C TYR A 59 -0.70 69.02 8.17
N SER A 60 -0.97 67.71 8.05
CA SER A 60 -0.46 66.77 9.06
C SER A 60 -0.24 65.40 8.42
N LYS A 61 0.97 64.92 8.61
CA LYS A 61 1.52 63.64 8.16
C LYS A 61 1.10 62.60 9.20
N GLU A 62 -0.04 61.95 9.01
CA GLU A 62 -0.35 60.73 9.74
C GLU A 62 -0.07 59.52 8.84
N ILE A 63 1.00 58.83 9.20
CA ILE A 63 1.25 57.44 8.83
C ILE A 63 0.08 56.64 9.37
N SER A 64 -0.95 56.46 8.54
CA SER A 64 -1.99 55.49 8.78
C SER A 64 -1.34 54.12 8.58
N SER A 65 -0.92 53.53 9.70
CA SER A 65 -0.56 52.13 9.78
C SER A 65 -1.79 51.33 9.38
N THR A 66 -1.88 50.99 8.09
CA THR A 66 -2.59 49.79 7.67
C THR A 66 -1.97 48.65 8.46
N THR A 67 -2.62 48.32 9.56
CA THR A 67 -2.45 47.06 10.27
C THR A 67 -2.86 46.03 9.24
N SER A 68 -1.89 45.50 8.48
CA SER A 68 -2.11 44.31 7.69
C SER A 68 -2.57 43.28 8.69
N ALA A 69 -3.84 42.88 8.60
CA ALA A 69 -4.31 41.70 9.28
C ALA A 69 -3.30 40.60 8.99
N ALA A 70 -2.58 40.15 10.02
CA ALA A 70 -1.61 39.09 9.89
C ALA A 70 -2.34 37.89 9.27
N GLU A 71 -2.01 37.62 8.02
CA GLU A 71 -2.50 36.46 7.29
C GLU A 71 -2.21 35.21 8.15
N PRO A 72 -3.15 34.28 8.30
CA PRO A 72 -2.99 33.16 9.22
C PRO A 72 -1.74 32.37 8.83
N GLN A 73 -0.67 32.47 9.63
CA GLN A 73 0.65 31.88 9.38
C GLN A 73 0.70 30.34 9.44
N ASN A 74 -0.46 29.68 9.44
CA ASN A 74 -0.60 28.22 9.49
C ASN A 74 -1.40 27.69 8.29
N ALA A 75 -1.36 28.37 7.14
CA ALA A 75 -1.87 27.78 5.90
C ALA A 75 -0.97 26.60 5.50
N CYS A 76 -1.60 25.50 5.07
CA CYS A 76 -0.87 24.37 4.53
C CYS A 76 -0.10 24.76 3.27
N PRO A 77 1.15 24.27 3.09
CA PRO A 77 1.86 24.51 1.85
C PRO A 77 1.08 23.90 0.69
N ILE A 78 1.21 24.52 -0.48
CA ILE A 78 0.76 23.90 -1.73
C ILE A 78 1.77 22.80 -2.05
N ILE A 79 1.28 21.59 -2.28
CA ILE A 79 2.11 20.41 -2.55
C ILE A 79 1.84 19.96 -3.97
N LEU A 80 2.89 19.96 -4.78
CA LEU A 80 2.82 19.65 -6.20
C LEU A 80 3.77 18.48 -6.49
N SER A 81 3.36 17.54 -7.35
CA SER A 81 4.31 16.59 -7.91
C SER A 81 5.14 17.24 -9.01
N GLU A 82 6.34 16.72 -9.25
CA GLU A 82 7.08 17.04 -10.47
C GLU A 82 6.22 16.80 -11.73
N PRO A 83 6.51 17.52 -12.84
CA PRO A 83 5.65 17.51 -14.04
C PRO A 83 5.53 16.16 -14.76
N VAL A 84 6.37 15.17 -14.45
CA VAL A 84 6.28 13.83 -15.03
C VAL A 84 6.45 12.77 -13.96
N VAL A 85 5.33 12.30 -13.39
CA VAL A 85 5.30 11.09 -12.57
C VAL A 85 4.84 9.92 -13.44
N THR A 86 5.69 8.93 -13.62
CA THR A 86 5.36 7.76 -14.45
C THR A 86 4.61 6.70 -13.66
N VAL A 87 3.48 6.25 -14.21
CA VAL A 87 2.64 5.16 -13.68
C VAL A 87 2.69 3.94 -14.62
N ALA A 88 2.22 2.78 -14.16
CA ALA A 88 2.14 1.61 -15.04
C ALA A 88 1.05 1.79 -16.11
N PRO A 89 1.11 1.07 -17.25
CA PRO A 89 0.02 1.04 -18.21
C PRO A 89 -1.31 0.66 -17.55
N ASN A 90 -2.38 1.36 -17.92
CA ASN A 90 -3.74 1.17 -17.41
C ASN A 90 -3.91 1.47 -15.91
N GLN A 91 -2.98 2.20 -15.29
CA GLN A 91 -3.19 2.82 -13.98
C GLN A 91 -3.61 4.28 -14.14
N PRO A 92 -4.34 4.86 -13.17
CA PRO A 92 -4.67 6.27 -13.18
C PRO A 92 -3.39 7.12 -13.26
N GLU A 93 -3.38 8.07 -14.20
CA GLU A 93 -2.29 9.04 -14.30
C GLU A 93 -2.29 9.96 -13.08
N VAL A 94 -1.12 10.53 -12.77
CA VAL A 94 -1.01 11.58 -11.77
C VAL A 94 -1.52 12.87 -12.39
N GLU A 95 -2.47 13.53 -11.71
CA GLU A 95 -2.97 14.83 -12.17
C GLU A 95 -1.84 15.86 -12.18
N PHE A 96 -1.77 16.66 -13.25
CA PHE A 96 -0.71 17.65 -13.40
C PHE A 96 -0.72 18.65 -12.23
N HIS A 97 0.44 18.83 -11.58
CA HIS A 97 0.58 19.71 -10.41
C HIS A 97 -0.38 19.37 -9.27
N SER A 98 -0.58 18.08 -9.00
CA SER A 98 -1.47 17.57 -7.96
C SER A 98 -0.83 16.37 -7.28
N THR A 99 -1.27 16.04 -6.07
CA THR A 99 -0.93 14.77 -5.42
C THR A 99 -1.89 13.65 -5.81
N VAL A 100 -3.01 13.96 -6.49
CA VAL A 100 -3.98 12.96 -6.90
C VAL A 100 -3.34 11.98 -7.87
N GLY A 101 -3.35 10.70 -7.51
CA GLY A 101 -2.82 9.60 -8.32
C GLY A 101 -1.37 9.22 -8.02
N ILE A 102 -0.63 9.99 -7.20
CA ILE A 102 0.79 9.70 -6.88
C ILE A 102 0.98 8.30 -6.28
N ILE A 103 -0.06 7.73 -5.67
CA ILE A 103 -0.04 6.38 -5.10
C ILE A 103 0.26 5.28 -6.13
N ASN A 104 0.00 5.54 -7.42
CA ASN A 104 0.27 4.62 -8.53
C ASN A 104 1.66 4.82 -9.16
N ALA A 105 2.51 5.70 -8.60
CA ALA A 105 3.84 5.94 -9.11
C ALA A 105 4.73 4.68 -9.08
N LEU A 106 5.49 4.46 -10.14
CA LEU A 106 6.38 3.32 -10.28
C LEU A 106 7.64 3.41 -9.41
N CYS A 107 8.05 4.64 -9.07
CA CYS A 107 9.37 4.95 -8.54
C CYS A 107 9.34 6.13 -7.57
N ASP A 108 10.54 6.61 -7.20
CA ASP A 108 10.72 7.81 -6.40
C ASP A 108 9.91 8.98 -6.99
N VAL A 109 9.14 9.65 -6.13
CA VAL A 109 8.35 10.83 -6.50
C VAL A 109 8.91 12.04 -5.78
N THR A 110 9.38 13.04 -6.50
CA THR A 110 9.71 14.33 -5.90
C THR A 110 8.46 15.18 -5.80
N LEU A 111 8.28 15.78 -4.62
CA LEU A 111 7.24 16.74 -4.32
C LEU A 111 7.86 18.11 -4.07
N ASP A 112 7.25 19.12 -4.67
CA ASP A 112 7.49 20.54 -4.41
C ASP A 112 6.53 21.02 -3.32
N PHE A 113 7.07 21.64 -2.28
CA PHE A 113 6.33 22.25 -1.18
C PHE A 113 6.48 23.76 -1.27
N VAL A 114 5.37 24.45 -1.54
CA VAL A 114 5.34 25.90 -1.75
C VAL A 114 4.63 26.60 -0.59
N GLY A 115 5.30 27.56 0.03
CA GLY A 115 4.71 28.40 1.08
C GLY A 115 4.73 27.77 2.48
N CYS A 116 5.71 26.92 2.79
CA CYS A 116 5.88 26.40 4.15
C CYS A 116 6.10 27.55 5.15
N GLY A 117 5.35 27.56 6.26
CA GLY A 117 5.49 28.56 7.33
C GLY A 117 6.81 28.46 8.10
N PHE A 118 7.54 27.36 7.93
CA PHE A 118 8.89 27.15 8.44
C PHE A 118 9.64 26.16 7.54
N THR A 119 10.95 26.06 7.73
CA THR A 119 11.80 25.10 7.02
C THR A 119 11.80 23.75 7.76
N PRO A 120 11.03 22.73 7.31
CA PRO A 120 11.05 21.42 7.93
C PRO A 120 12.40 20.72 7.76
N THR A 121 12.80 19.95 8.76
CA THR A 121 13.93 19.01 8.67
C THR A 121 13.45 17.57 8.53
N LYS A 122 12.14 17.32 8.70
CA LYS A 122 11.50 16.02 8.56
C LYS A 122 10.13 16.19 7.92
N ILE A 123 9.82 15.35 6.93
CA ILE A 123 8.52 15.31 6.26
C ILE A 123 8.07 13.85 6.18
N GLU A 124 6.82 13.58 6.55
CA GLU A 124 6.25 12.25 6.58
C GLU A 124 4.86 12.24 5.95
N ILE A 125 4.57 11.25 5.10
CA ILE A 125 3.20 10.96 4.65
C ILE A 125 2.63 9.88 5.57
N VAL A 126 1.41 10.09 6.02
CA VAL A 126 0.68 9.21 6.91
C VAL A 126 -0.56 8.74 6.19
N CYS A 127 -0.57 7.46 5.83
CA CYS A 127 -1.75 6.83 5.27
C CYS A 127 -2.67 6.39 6.40
N ASP A 128 -3.96 6.72 6.25
CA ASP A 128 -5.07 6.22 7.04
C ASP A 128 -5.98 5.43 6.07
N GLY A 129 -5.71 4.14 5.94
CA GLY A 129 -6.29 3.29 4.90
C GLY A 129 -7.75 2.92 5.14
N ASN A 130 -8.20 2.98 6.40
CA ASN A 130 -9.58 2.69 6.79
C ASN A 130 -10.36 3.93 7.26
N ALA A 131 -9.72 5.10 7.29
CA ALA A 131 -10.26 6.38 7.72
C ALA A 131 -10.76 6.36 9.19
N ASP A 132 -10.18 5.53 10.05
CA ASP A 132 -10.53 5.46 11.47
C ASP A 132 -9.77 6.47 12.35
N GLY A 133 -8.87 7.25 11.74
CA GLY A 133 -8.05 8.26 12.40
C GLY A 133 -6.77 7.70 13.02
N VAL A 134 -6.47 6.40 12.85
CA VAL A 134 -5.24 5.75 13.31
C VAL A 134 -4.32 5.53 12.11
N PRO A 135 -3.12 6.15 12.11
CA PRO A 135 -2.08 5.85 11.14
C PRO A 135 -1.76 4.35 11.08
N GLU A 136 -2.10 3.66 9.98
CA GLU A 136 -1.58 2.29 9.79
C GLU A 136 -0.13 2.33 9.29
N LEU A 137 0.30 3.47 8.73
CA LEU A 137 1.58 3.56 8.08
C LEU A 137 2.11 5.00 7.96
N ILE A 138 3.41 5.15 8.19
CA ILE A 138 4.17 6.38 8.02
C ILE A 138 5.28 6.18 6.98
N ILE A 139 5.35 7.05 5.97
CA ILE A 139 6.35 7.06 4.91
C ILE A 139 7.23 8.31 5.10
N PRO A 140 8.48 8.16 5.56
CA PRO A 140 9.40 9.29 5.66
C PRO A 140 9.91 9.69 4.27
N LEU A 141 9.84 10.97 3.96
CA LEU A 141 10.44 11.52 2.74
C LEU A 141 11.95 11.72 2.96
N LYS A 142 12.71 11.59 1.87
CA LYS A 142 14.17 11.79 1.83
C LYS A 142 14.53 13.01 0.98
N ASN A 143 15.83 13.32 0.93
CA ASN A 143 16.40 14.38 0.08
C ASN A 143 15.74 15.75 0.26
N ILE A 144 15.37 16.08 1.51
CA ILE A 144 14.76 17.36 1.84
C ILE A 144 15.74 18.49 1.50
N THR A 145 15.43 19.25 0.46
CA THR A 145 16.30 20.27 -0.12
C THR A 145 15.56 21.60 -0.16
N ILE A 146 16.18 22.62 0.44
CA ILE A 146 15.63 23.97 0.46
C ILE A 146 16.09 24.65 -0.83
N VAL A 147 15.18 24.83 -1.78
CA VAL A 147 15.51 25.49 -3.06
C VAL A 147 15.58 27.00 -2.85
N ASN A 148 14.59 27.56 -2.16
CA ASN A 148 14.58 28.95 -1.73
C ASN A 148 13.64 29.13 -0.52
N ARG A 149 13.38 30.37 -0.10
CA ARG A 149 12.54 30.67 1.08
C ARG A 149 11.08 30.20 0.96
N LEU A 150 10.58 30.01 -0.26
CA LEU A 150 9.20 29.63 -0.53
C LEU A 150 9.06 28.22 -1.11
N LEU A 151 10.14 27.61 -1.59
CA LEU A 151 10.13 26.31 -2.23
C LEU A 151 11.09 25.34 -1.54
N LEU A 152 10.55 24.20 -1.15
CA LEU A 152 11.29 23.05 -0.65
C LEU A 152 10.95 21.83 -1.49
N GLN A 153 11.94 20.98 -1.73
CA GLN A 153 11.78 19.71 -2.43
C GLN A 153 12.02 18.56 -1.48
N ALA A 154 11.21 17.50 -1.59
CA ALA A 154 11.45 16.25 -0.89
C ALA A 154 10.97 15.07 -1.73
N THR A 155 11.62 13.91 -1.58
CA THR A 155 11.36 12.72 -2.39
C THR A 155 10.68 11.65 -1.55
N ILE A 156 9.57 11.11 -2.03
CA ILE A 156 8.99 9.86 -1.53
C ILE A 156 9.86 8.71 -2.06
N PRO A 157 10.55 7.95 -1.20
CA PRO A 157 11.40 6.85 -1.66
C PRO A 157 10.57 5.64 -2.10
N ALA A 158 11.01 4.95 -3.16
CA ALA A 158 10.65 3.56 -3.40
C ALA A 158 11.04 2.69 -2.19
N LEU A 159 10.18 1.76 -1.83
CA LEU A 159 10.27 0.97 -0.60
C LEU A 159 11.18 -0.25 -0.74
N SER A 160 12.36 -0.04 -1.31
CA SER A 160 13.35 -1.10 -1.52
C SER A 160 14.06 -1.49 -0.21
N PRO A 161 14.31 -2.78 0.06
CA PRO A 161 14.10 -3.95 -0.82
C PRO A 161 12.71 -4.61 -0.73
N GLN A 162 11.79 -4.16 0.14
CA GLN A 162 10.55 -4.90 0.44
C GLN A 162 9.48 -4.77 -0.65
N LEU A 163 9.31 -3.57 -1.20
CA LEU A 163 8.36 -3.21 -2.26
C LEU A 163 9.08 -2.29 -3.26
N PRO A 164 10.11 -2.80 -3.96
CA PRO A 164 11.03 -1.95 -4.71
C PRO A 164 10.30 -1.21 -5.86
N GLY A 165 9.17 -1.74 -6.32
CA GLY A 165 8.42 -1.16 -7.43
C GLY A 165 7.39 -0.11 -7.03
N THR A 166 7.30 0.35 -5.79
CA THR A 166 6.36 1.40 -5.41
C THR A 166 6.90 2.24 -4.25
N ALA A 167 6.54 3.52 -4.25
CA ALA A 167 6.79 4.41 -3.13
C ALA A 167 5.75 4.26 -1.99
N PHE A 168 4.69 3.46 -2.20
CA PHE A 168 3.57 3.32 -1.28
C PHE A 168 3.38 1.87 -0.81
N PRO A 169 3.38 1.61 0.51
CA PRO A 169 3.19 0.25 1.03
C PRO A 169 1.81 -0.29 0.70
N LEU A 170 1.66 -1.62 0.72
CA LEU A 170 0.42 -2.27 0.31
C LEU A 170 -0.79 -1.86 1.15
N ALA A 171 -0.61 -1.53 2.43
CA ALA A 171 -1.67 -1.06 3.30
C ALA A 171 -2.26 0.31 2.89
N CYS A 172 -1.53 1.11 2.09
CA CYS A 172 -2.01 2.38 1.60
C CYS A 172 -2.74 2.16 0.27
N CYS A 173 -4.08 2.23 0.30
CA CYS A 173 -4.95 1.98 -0.87
C CYS A 173 -5.51 3.25 -1.51
N GLY A 174 -5.16 4.42 -0.99
CA GLY A 174 -5.53 5.72 -1.53
C GLY A 174 -6.45 6.49 -0.61
N GLY A 175 -7.05 7.55 -1.14
CA GLY A 175 -7.87 8.50 -0.42
C GLY A 175 -7.05 9.64 0.20
N VAL A 176 -7.63 10.26 1.22
CA VAL A 176 -7.01 11.40 1.91
C VAL A 176 -5.99 10.89 2.91
N ALA A 177 -4.75 11.32 2.74
CA ALA A 177 -3.66 11.10 3.68
C ALA A 177 -3.29 12.40 4.40
N ASN A 178 -2.51 12.27 5.47
CA ASN A 178 -1.92 13.43 6.14
C ASN A 178 -0.44 13.53 5.77
N ILE A 179 0.05 14.74 5.55
CA ILE A 179 1.47 15.04 5.50
C ILE A 179 1.87 15.85 6.72
N ILE A 180 2.93 15.40 7.38
CA ILE A 180 3.44 15.99 8.61
C ILE A 180 4.79 16.61 8.30
N LEU A 181 4.86 17.93 8.41
CA LEU A 181 6.09 18.70 8.34
C LEU A 181 6.55 18.97 9.76
N SER A 182 7.82 18.73 10.07
CA SER A 182 8.36 19.01 11.40
C SER A 182 9.81 19.50 11.39
N ARG A 183 10.15 20.28 12.40
CA ARG A 183 11.53 20.62 12.76
C ARG A 183 11.70 20.68 14.27
N THR A 184 12.89 20.35 14.73
CA THR A 184 13.30 20.63 16.12
C THR A 184 13.97 21.99 16.15
N VAL A 185 13.44 22.91 16.95
CA VAL A 185 14.05 24.22 17.23
C VAL A 185 14.89 24.05 18.48
N THR A 186 16.17 24.36 18.39
CA THR A 186 17.12 24.24 19.51
C THR A 186 17.44 25.61 20.10
N ASP A 187 18.09 25.62 21.26
CA ASP A 187 18.44 26.86 21.97
C ASP A 187 19.39 27.78 21.17
N GLY A 188 20.07 27.23 20.15
CA GLY A 188 20.94 27.99 19.24
C GLY A 188 20.21 28.78 18.14
N ASP A 189 18.89 28.61 18.01
CA ASP A 189 18.07 29.24 16.94
C ASP A 189 17.37 30.52 17.41
N ASP A 190 18.05 31.36 18.22
CA ASP A 190 17.46 32.54 18.89
C ASP A 190 16.19 32.23 19.70
N ASN A 191 16.12 31.00 20.23
CA ASN A 191 14.94 30.49 20.93
C ASN A 191 15.15 30.54 22.45
N SER A 192 14.37 31.39 23.13
CA SER A 192 14.40 31.52 24.59
C SER A 192 13.52 30.52 25.34
N PHE A 193 12.73 29.69 24.63
CA PHE A 193 11.76 28.76 25.22
C PHE A 193 12.34 27.36 25.49
N GLY A 194 13.62 27.15 25.21
CA GLY A 194 14.25 25.82 25.24
C GLY A 194 13.84 24.96 24.04
N THR A 195 14.43 23.78 23.91
CA THR A 195 14.21 22.92 22.74
C THR A 195 12.76 22.46 22.62
N PHE A 196 12.14 22.71 21.46
CA PHE A 196 10.77 22.25 21.14
C PHE A 196 10.66 21.75 19.71
N THR A 197 9.61 20.99 19.41
CA THR A 197 9.30 20.53 18.04
C THR A 197 8.17 21.36 17.48
N GLN A 198 8.40 21.99 16.32
CA GLN A 198 7.36 22.63 15.54
C GLN A 198 6.83 21.62 14.52
N THR A 199 5.51 21.44 14.49
CA THR A 199 4.84 20.50 13.59
C THR A 199 3.69 21.20 12.88
N GLN A 200 3.52 20.90 11.59
CA GLN A 200 2.35 21.25 10.79
C GLN A 200 1.82 19.99 10.12
N THR A 201 0.50 19.79 10.19
CA THR A 201 -0.18 18.65 9.57
C THR A 201 -1.14 19.16 8.51
N CYS A 202 -1.06 18.59 7.32
CA CYS A 202 -1.83 18.99 6.16
C CYS A 202 -2.46 17.77 5.51
N GLN A 203 -3.65 17.93 4.95
CA GLN A 203 -4.28 16.85 4.18
C GLN A 203 -3.78 16.89 2.74
N ILE A 204 -3.53 15.72 2.18
CA ILE A 204 -3.24 15.53 0.76
C ILE A 204 -4.16 14.42 0.21
N ASP A 205 -4.58 14.56 -1.03
CA ASP A 205 -5.29 13.48 -1.73
C ASP A 205 -4.28 12.64 -2.48
N LEU A 206 -4.16 11.35 -2.16
CA LEU A 206 -3.28 10.42 -2.85
C LEU A 206 -3.89 9.87 -4.15
N GLY A 207 -5.17 10.16 -4.40
CA GLY A 207 -5.99 9.47 -5.38
C GLY A 207 -6.33 8.05 -4.95
N ILE A 208 -6.89 7.25 -5.86
CA ILE A 208 -7.24 5.85 -5.60
C ILE A 208 -6.21 4.94 -6.26
N ARG A 209 -5.83 3.87 -5.56
CA ARG A 209 -4.87 2.90 -6.06
C ARG A 209 -5.53 1.84 -6.93
N ALA A 210 -4.85 1.45 -8.01
CA ALA A 210 -5.18 0.24 -8.74
C ALA A 210 -5.07 -1.00 -7.81
N PRO A 211 -5.84 -2.07 -8.05
CA PRO A 211 -5.65 -3.34 -7.36
C PRO A 211 -4.21 -3.80 -7.43
N VAL A 212 -3.66 -4.36 -6.36
CA VAL A 212 -2.28 -4.88 -6.35
C VAL A 212 -2.32 -6.38 -6.28
N VAL A 213 -1.67 -7.06 -7.22
CA VAL A 213 -1.53 -8.52 -7.22
C VAL A 213 -0.11 -8.88 -6.81
N VAL A 214 0.03 -9.66 -5.74
CA VAL A 214 1.33 -10.01 -5.14
C VAL A 214 1.80 -11.39 -5.62
N SER A 215 0.89 -12.35 -5.68
CA SER A 215 1.18 -13.71 -6.12
C SER A 215 -0.08 -14.41 -6.63
N ALA A 216 0.09 -15.61 -7.20
CA ALA A 216 -1.00 -16.48 -7.59
C ALA A 216 -0.63 -17.93 -7.22
N SER A 217 -1.60 -18.67 -6.70
CA SER A 217 -1.42 -20.06 -6.28
C SER A 217 -2.58 -20.93 -6.77
N PRO A 218 -2.31 -22.10 -7.38
CA PRO A 218 -0.97 -22.62 -7.70
C PRO A 218 -0.28 -21.82 -8.81
N SER A 219 1.05 -21.78 -8.80
CA SER A 219 1.85 -21.18 -9.88
C SER A 219 1.95 -22.08 -11.12
N SER A 220 1.41 -23.29 -11.04
CA SER A 220 1.22 -24.20 -12.17
C SER A 220 -0.23 -24.71 -12.21
N ALA A 221 -0.82 -24.72 -13.39
CA ALA A 221 -2.22 -25.06 -13.62
C ALA A 221 -2.35 -26.25 -14.56
N ASP A 222 -3.31 -27.14 -14.36
CA ASP A 222 -3.70 -28.14 -15.34
C ASP A 222 -4.60 -27.48 -16.39
N CYS A 223 -4.11 -27.35 -17.63
CA CYS A 223 -4.86 -26.70 -18.70
C CYS A 223 -6.09 -27.48 -19.16
N SER A 224 -6.21 -28.76 -18.79
CA SER A 224 -7.33 -29.60 -19.22
C SER A 224 -8.60 -29.39 -18.41
N VAL A 225 -8.50 -28.73 -17.25
CA VAL A 225 -9.60 -28.52 -16.33
C VAL A 225 -9.66 -27.09 -15.84
N ALA A 226 -10.87 -26.62 -15.53
CA ALA A 226 -11.02 -25.35 -14.84
C ALA A 226 -10.54 -25.50 -13.39
N GLN A 227 -9.77 -24.52 -12.90
CA GLN A 227 -9.20 -24.54 -11.56
C GLN A 227 -9.16 -23.15 -10.91
N ASN A 228 -9.24 -23.16 -9.59
CA ASN A 228 -9.15 -21.95 -8.79
C ASN A 228 -7.70 -21.51 -8.64
N LEU A 229 -7.49 -20.21 -8.79
CA LEU A 229 -6.30 -19.51 -8.39
C LEU A 229 -6.62 -18.64 -7.18
N VAL A 230 -5.92 -18.89 -6.09
CA VAL A 230 -5.88 -17.99 -4.94
C VAL A 230 -4.88 -16.89 -5.24
N ILE A 231 -5.32 -15.64 -5.22
CA ILE A 231 -4.56 -14.46 -5.63
C ILE A 231 -4.44 -13.52 -4.42
N PRO A 232 -3.34 -13.60 -3.66
CA PRO A 232 -3.00 -12.62 -2.64
C PRO A 232 -2.62 -11.28 -3.27
N GLY A 233 -2.95 -10.20 -2.56
CA GLY A 233 -2.69 -8.86 -3.04
C GLY A 233 -3.09 -7.80 -2.04
N SER A 234 -3.45 -6.62 -2.55
CA SER A 234 -4.00 -5.55 -1.74
C SER A 234 -4.91 -4.63 -2.54
N CYS A 235 -5.66 -3.81 -1.81
CA CYS A 235 -6.59 -2.83 -2.37
C CYS A 235 -7.65 -3.45 -3.28
N PHE A 236 -8.13 -4.66 -2.94
CA PHE A 236 -9.23 -5.31 -3.67
C PHE A 236 -10.61 -4.76 -3.29
N LEU A 237 -10.71 -4.14 -2.11
CA LEU A 237 -11.85 -3.34 -1.68
C LEU A 237 -11.36 -1.92 -1.38
N LEU A 238 -12.23 -0.94 -1.61
CA LEU A 238 -12.04 0.45 -1.21
C LEU A 238 -12.36 0.63 0.28
N ALA A 239 -11.99 1.78 0.85
CA ALA A 239 -12.27 2.11 2.26
C ALA A 239 -13.78 2.09 2.60
N ASP A 240 -14.65 2.38 1.63
CA ASP A 240 -16.11 2.29 1.77
C ASP A 240 -16.67 0.85 1.64
N GLY A 241 -15.78 -0.15 1.51
CA GLY A 241 -16.12 -1.55 1.34
C GLY A 241 -16.53 -1.95 -0.08
N LYS A 242 -16.58 -1.02 -1.04
CA LYS A 242 -16.93 -1.36 -2.43
C LYS A 242 -15.79 -2.11 -3.13
N PRO A 243 -16.12 -3.02 -4.06
CA PRO A 243 -15.12 -3.69 -4.89
C PRO A 243 -14.26 -2.69 -5.69
N ASN A 244 -12.94 -2.80 -5.53
CA ASN A 244 -11.97 -2.17 -6.42
C ASN A 244 -11.59 -3.11 -7.59
N VAL A 245 -12.10 -4.33 -7.60
CA VAL A 245 -11.86 -5.34 -8.64
C VAL A 245 -13.18 -5.72 -9.29
N THR A 246 -13.27 -5.56 -10.61
CA THR A 246 -14.41 -5.94 -11.44
C THR A 246 -14.08 -7.03 -12.44
N SER A 247 -12.79 -7.32 -12.65
CA SER A 247 -12.33 -8.40 -13.54
C SER A 247 -11.00 -8.96 -13.08
N VAL A 248 -10.82 -10.27 -13.26
CA VAL A 248 -9.56 -10.98 -13.05
C VAL A 248 -9.23 -11.73 -14.34
N PHE A 249 -8.02 -11.58 -14.85
CA PHE A 249 -7.64 -12.15 -16.13
C PHE A 249 -6.16 -12.51 -16.19
N ALA A 250 -5.82 -13.32 -17.18
CA ALA A 250 -4.51 -13.85 -17.44
C ALA A 250 -4.06 -13.43 -18.85
N VAL A 251 -2.86 -12.87 -18.99
CA VAL A 251 -2.29 -12.44 -20.28
C VAL A 251 -1.08 -13.30 -20.61
N GLU A 252 -1.00 -13.85 -21.82
CA GLU A 252 0.14 -14.68 -22.21
C GLU A 252 1.45 -13.87 -22.23
N ARG A 253 2.49 -14.43 -21.60
CA ARG A 253 3.83 -13.84 -21.62
C ARG A 253 4.42 -13.96 -23.02
N GLY A 254 4.64 -12.82 -23.67
CA GLY A 254 5.16 -12.74 -25.04
C GLY A 254 4.08 -12.58 -26.11
N ASN A 255 2.80 -12.66 -25.75
CA ASN A 255 1.67 -12.37 -26.63
C ASN A 255 0.57 -11.61 -25.87
N PRO A 256 0.71 -10.27 -25.71
CA PRO A 256 -0.19 -9.47 -24.88
C PRO A 256 -1.64 -9.42 -25.41
N SER A 257 -1.86 -9.77 -26.67
CA SER A 257 -3.20 -9.84 -27.27
C SER A 257 -3.96 -11.11 -26.88
N HIS A 258 -3.27 -12.13 -26.34
CA HIS A 258 -3.91 -13.37 -25.91
C HIS A 258 -4.25 -13.28 -24.41
N ILE A 259 -5.54 -13.05 -24.16
CA ILE A 259 -6.09 -12.81 -22.84
C ILE A 259 -7.13 -13.89 -22.51
N ILE A 260 -7.01 -14.48 -21.33
CA ILE A 260 -7.96 -15.45 -20.78
C ILE A 260 -8.63 -14.81 -19.58
N GLN A 261 -9.96 -14.65 -19.65
CA GLN A 261 -10.75 -14.13 -18.54
C GLN A 261 -11.00 -15.23 -17.51
N ALA A 262 -10.99 -14.89 -16.23
CA ALA A 262 -11.53 -15.78 -15.21
C ALA A 262 -13.02 -16.01 -15.49
N LYS A 263 -13.49 -17.26 -15.37
CA LYS A 263 -14.91 -17.61 -15.54
C LYS A 263 -15.76 -16.96 -14.45
N ASN A 264 -15.25 -16.93 -13.24
CA ASN A 264 -15.78 -16.19 -12.11
C ASN A 264 -14.66 -15.89 -11.12
N PHE A 265 -14.93 -14.99 -10.18
CA PHE A 265 -14.05 -14.75 -9.05
C PHE A 265 -14.86 -14.22 -7.86
N VAL A 266 -14.29 -14.37 -6.67
CA VAL A 266 -14.84 -13.86 -5.41
C VAL A 266 -13.73 -13.09 -4.70
N ILE A 267 -14.05 -11.86 -4.26
CA ILE A 267 -13.18 -11.09 -3.36
C ILE A 267 -13.47 -11.60 -1.95
N LEU A 268 -12.53 -12.33 -1.36
CA LEU A 268 -12.68 -12.90 -0.02
C LEU A 268 -12.48 -11.85 1.07
N ASN A 269 -11.54 -10.92 0.84
CA ASN A 269 -11.30 -9.74 1.67
C ASN A 269 -10.47 -8.71 0.88
N THR A 270 -10.04 -7.63 1.54
CA THR A 270 -9.23 -6.53 0.97
C THR A 270 -7.92 -6.99 0.29
N ASN A 271 -7.41 -8.17 0.63
CA ASN A 271 -6.09 -8.68 0.25
C ASN A 271 -6.13 -10.07 -0.40
N LEU A 272 -7.31 -10.66 -0.65
CA LEU A 272 -7.41 -12.02 -1.20
C LEU A 272 -8.58 -12.17 -2.17
N ILE A 273 -8.27 -12.72 -3.35
CA ILE A 273 -9.23 -13.15 -4.37
C ILE A 273 -9.13 -14.66 -4.57
N ASP A 274 -10.26 -15.32 -4.81
CA ASP A 274 -10.33 -16.66 -5.39
C ASP A 274 -10.95 -16.55 -6.78
N ALA A 275 -10.24 -16.98 -7.83
CA ALA A 275 -10.65 -16.83 -9.22
C ALA A 275 -10.58 -18.17 -9.97
N LEU A 276 -11.69 -18.57 -10.58
CA LEU A 276 -11.77 -19.77 -11.42
C LEU A 276 -11.29 -19.46 -12.83
N PHE A 277 -10.20 -20.09 -13.25
CA PHE A 277 -9.70 -20.02 -14.62
C PHE A 277 -9.95 -21.33 -15.36
N ASP A 278 -10.30 -21.22 -16.63
CA ASP A 278 -10.25 -22.32 -17.58
C ASP A 278 -9.27 -21.93 -18.69
N PHE A 279 -8.03 -22.37 -18.54
CA PHE A 279 -6.98 -22.01 -19.49
C PHE A 279 -7.13 -22.76 -20.82
N GLY A 280 -7.74 -23.95 -20.83
CA GLY A 280 -7.91 -24.78 -22.01
C GLY A 280 -6.63 -25.48 -22.49
N ALA A 281 -6.76 -26.73 -22.93
CA ALA A 281 -5.62 -27.59 -23.27
C ALA A 281 -4.71 -27.04 -24.39
N ALA A 282 -5.24 -26.19 -25.28
CA ALA A 282 -4.47 -25.53 -26.34
C ALA A 282 -3.38 -24.57 -25.81
N ASN A 283 -3.45 -24.22 -24.53
CA ASN A 283 -2.52 -23.33 -23.86
C ASN A 283 -1.45 -24.08 -23.03
N ALA A 284 -1.38 -25.41 -23.16
CA ALA A 284 -0.32 -26.20 -22.55
C ALA A 284 1.08 -25.70 -22.92
N GLY A 285 1.95 -25.58 -21.92
CA GLY A 285 3.31 -25.07 -22.02
C GLY A 285 3.44 -23.54 -21.98
N ARG A 286 2.32 -22.80 -22.00
CA ARG A 286 2.35 -21.33 -21.97
C ARG A 286 2.38 -20.80 -20.54
N THR A 287 3.00 -19.64 -20.37
CA THR A 287 3.01 -18.90 -19.10
C THR A 287 2.15 -17.66 -19.23
N PHE A 288 1.30 -17.42 -18.24
CA PHE A 288 0.42 -16.27 -18.18
C PHE A 288 0.77 -15.38 -17.00
N LEU A 289 0.66 -14.07 -17.20
CA LEU A 289 0.72 -13.04 -16.18
C LEU A 289 -0.68 -12.82 -15.62
N ILE A 290 -0.83 -12.82 -14.29
CA ILE A 290 -2.13 -12.66 -13.63
C ILE A 290 -2.37 -11.18 -13.30
N PHE A 291 -3.60 -10.72 -13.55
CA PHE A 291 -4.04 -9.36 -13.33
C PHE A 291 -5.40 -9.31 -12.63
N ALA A 292 -5.57 -8.29 -11.79
CA ALA A 292 -6.86 -7.83 -11.30
C ALA A 292 -7.08 -6.40 -11.79
N SER A 293 -8.29 -6.07 -12.23
CA SER A 293 -8.61 -4.73 -12.72
C SER A 293 -9.96 -4.28 -12.21
N GLY A 294 -10.11 -2.97 -12.07
CA GLY A 294 -11.37 -2.33 -11.72
C GLY A 294 -11.42 -0.86 -12.14
N PRO A 295 -12.33 -0.08 -11.54
CA PRO A 295 -12.54 1.32 -11.90
C PRO A 295 -11.29 2.18 -11.74
N ASN A 296 -10.38 1.80 -10.83
CA ASN A 296 -9.17 2.55 -10.52
C ASN A 296 -7.93 1.96 -11.21
N GLY A 297 -8.15 1.25 -12.33
CA GLY A 297 -7.08 0.72 -13.18
C GLY A 297 -6.80 -0.76 -12.98
N THR A 298 -5.70 -1.19 -13.56
CA THR A 298 -5.24 -2.59 -13.59
C THR A 298 -4.00 -2.77 -12.71
N SER A 299 -3.93 -3.90 -12.02
CA SER A 299 -2.74 -4.31 -11.29
C SER A 299 -1.52 -4.38 -12.18
N ARG A 300 -0.35 -4.13 -11.61
CA ARG A 300 0.87 -4.08 -12.40
C ARG A 300 1.53 -5.45 -12.56
N ASN A 301 2.08 -5.69 -13.75
CA ASN A 301 2.99 -6.81 -14.01
C ASN A 301 3.96 -6.45 -15.17
N LEU A 302 4.83 -5.47 -14.94
CA LEU A 302 5.66 -4.88 -16.00
C LEU A 302 6.69 -5.87 -16.55
N THR A 303 6.67 -6.10 -17.86
CA THR A 303 7.75 -6.83 -18.56
C THR A 303 8.79 -5.87 -19.17
N ALA A 304 8.44 -4.60 -19.29
CA ALA A 304 9.30 -3.51 -19.73
C ALA A 304 8.88 -2.22 -19.02
N LEU A 305 9.78 -1.25 -18.92
CA LEU A 305 9.45 0.06 -18.37
C LEU A 305 8.65 0.90 -19.39
N PRO A 306 7.59 1.59 -18.95
CA PRO A 306 6.90 2.54 -19.81
C PRO A 306 7.82 3.72 -20.16
N GLN A 307 7.50 4.40 -21.26
CA GLN A 307 8.22 5.59 -21.69
C GLN A 307 8.17 6.66 -20.60
N GLY A 308 9.32 7.28 -20.31
CA GLY A 308 9.43 8.32 -19.27
C GLY A 308 9.75 7.78 -17.87
N ALA A 309 9.67 6.47 -17.64
CA ALA A 309 10.05 5.88 -16.36
C ALA A 309 11.54 6.13 -16.05
N GLN A 310 11.82 6.42 -14.78
CA GLN A 310 13.21 6.58 -14.31
C GLN A 310 14.03 5.31 -14.55
N ALA A 311 15.31 5.49 -14.86
CA ALA A 311 16.23 4.37 -14.98
C ALA A 311 16.28 3.61 -13.63
N ASN A 312 16.24 2.29 -13.69
CA ASN A 312 16.22 1.37 -12.54
C ASN A 312 14.87 1.22 -11.82
N CYS A 313 13.78 1.74 -12.37
CA CYS A 313 12.45 1.33 -11.92
C CYS A 313 12.30 -0.20 -11.99
N PRO A 314 11.82 -0.87 -10.93
CA PRO A 314 11.67 -2.32 -10.95
C PRO A 314 10.59 -2.80 -11.92
N LEU A 315 10.90 -3.88 -12.62
CA LEU A 315 9.94 -4.63 -13.43
C LEU A 315 9.07 -5.54 -12.54
N GLY A 316 7.98 -6.06 -13.10
CA GLY A 316 7.00 -6.88 -12.38
C GLY A 316 5.93 -6.04 -11.68
N ASN A 317 5.35 -6.62 -10.63
CA ASN A 317 4.38 -5.97 -9.75
C ASN A 317 5.07 -5.02 -8.75
N GLU A 318 4.32 -4.54 -7.77
CA GLU A 318 4.73 -3.63 -6.69
C GLU A 318 5.85 -4.20 -5.81
N GLN A 319 6.04 -5.52 -5.81
CA GLN A 319 7.16 -6.22 -5.15
C GLN A 319 8.37 -6.48 -6.07
N GLY A 320 8.32 -6.05 -7.33
CA GLY A 320 9.37 -6.35 -8.30
C GLY A 320 9.30 -7.79 -8.84
N VAL A 321 8.15 -8.47 -8.69
CA VAL A 321 7.96 -9.88 -9.05
C VAL A 321 6.95 -10.00 -10.19
N MET A 322 7.23 -10.84 -11.19
CA MET A 322 6.23 -11.18 -12.19
C MET A 322 5.30 -12.27 -11.66
N VAL A 323 4.04 -11.92 -11.44
CA VAL A 323 3.03 -12.89 -10.97
C VAL A 323 2.62 -13.76 -12.15
N THR A 324 3.03 -15.02 -12.13
CA THR A 324 2.89 -15.93 -13.26
C THR A 324 2.22 -17.24 -12.89
N VAL A 325 1.49 -17.80 -13.84
CA VAL A 325 0.97 -19.16 -13.80
C VAL A 325 1.38 -19.87 -15.09
N THR A 326 2.02 -21.02 -14.95
CA THR A 326 2.35 -21.88 -16.09
C THR A 326 1.24 -22.90 -16.30
N CYS A 327 0.72 -22.94 -17.51
CA CYS A 327 -0.30 -23.88 -17.91
C CYS A 327 0.38 -25.18 -18.34
N ASN A 328 0.19 -26.26 -17.59
CA ASN A 328 0.73 -27.58 -17.84
C ASN A 328 -0.25 -28.42 -18.66
N ALA A 329 0.29 -29.25 -19.56
CA ALA A 329 -0.50 -30.31 -20.17
C ALA A 329 -1.11 -31.22 -19.08
N PRO A 330 -2.29 -31.84 -19.32
CA PRO A 330 -2.85 -32.82 -18.41
C PRO A 330 -1.79 -33.86 -18.06
N ALA A 331 -1.68 -34.20 -16.77
CA ALA A 331 -0.95 -35.37 -16.38
C ALA A 331 -1.66 -36.59 -16.98
N ASN A 332 -1.10 -37.18 -18.03
CA ASN A 332 -1.64 -38.38 -18.67
C ASN A 332 -1.99 -39.43 -17.60
N SER A 333 -3.27 -39.59 -17.32
CA SER A 333 -3.80 -40.61 -16.41
C SER A 333 -4.21 -41.81 -17.24
N GLY A 334 -3.25 -42.70 -17.51
CA GLY A 334 -3.52 -44.03 -18.09
C GLY A 334 -2.40 -44.53 -18.99
N PRO A 335 -2.07 -45.83 -18.96
CA PRO A 335 -1.10 -46.43 -19.85
C PRO A 335 -1.74 -46.57 -21.24
N ASP A 336 -1.36 -45.71 -22.18
CA ASP A 336 -1.65 -45.94 -23.59
C ASP A 336 -0.64 -46.94 -24.15
N PRO A 337 -1.05 -48.16 -24.57
CA PRO A 337 -0.15 -49.17 -25.08
C PRO A 337 0.16 -48.86 -26.56
N GLY A 338 1.04 -47.91 -26.84
CA GLY A 338 1.45 -47.72 -28.23
C GLY A 338 2.41 -46.60 -28.56
N ASN A 339 2.46 -45.52 -27.78
CA ASN A 339 3.38 -44.41 -28.04
C ASN A 339 4.20 -44.12 -26.79
N ALA A 340 5.51 -44.33 -26.87
CA ALA A 340 6.44 -44.05 -25.79
C ALA A 340 6.30 -42.57 -25.36
N PRO A 341 6.07 -42.29 -24.06
CA PRO A 341 5.91 -40.93 -23.58
C PRO A 341 7.27 -40.26 -23.51
N ASP A 342 7.51 -39.31 -24.40
CA ASP A 342 8.61 -38.36 -24.21
C ASP A 342 8.25 -37.39 -23.07
N ASN A 343 9.02 -37.52 -21.99
CA ASN A 343 9.24 -36.54 -20.91
C ASN A 343 8.25 -36.48 -19.74
N ILE A 344 8.16 -37.56 -18.96
CA ILE A 344 7.89 -37.45 -17.51
C ILE A 344 9.13 -36.82 -16.85
N LYS A 345 9.11 -35.51 -16.58
CA LYS A 345 10.23 -34.78 -15.97
C LYS A 345 10.13 -34.75 -14.44
N THR A 346 11.29 -34.70 -13.80
CA THR A 346 11.40 -34.55 -12.35
C THR A 346 10.78 -33.25 -11.86
N GLU A 347 9.93 -33.31 -10.84
CA GLU A 347 9.27 -32.14 -10.25
C GLU A 347 9.50 -32.10 -8.73
N VAL A 348 9.91 -30.95 -8.20
CA VAL A 348 10.01 -30.70 -6.76
C VAL A 348 8.80 -29.86 -6.33
N THR A 349 8.04 -30.35 -5.37
CA THR A 349 6.79 -29.71 -4.90
C THR A 349 6.90 -29.17 -3.48
N GLY A 350 7.96 -29.52 -2.75
CA GLY A 350 8.16 -29.03 -1.39
C GLY A 350 9.54 -29.32 -0.83
N CYS A 351 9.91 -28.56 0.19
CA CYS A 351 11.10 -28.81 1.00
C CYS A 351 10.80 -28.56 2.49
N ALA A 352 11.50 -29.26 3.37
CA ALA A 352 11.46 -29.04 4.81
C ALA A 352 12.83 -29.35 5.43
N VAL A 353 13.24 -28.57 6.42
CA VAL A 353 14.44 -28.84 7.20
C VAL A 353 14.04 -29.19 8.62
N GLU A 354 14.51 -30.34 9.10
CA GLU A 354 14.26 -30.81 10.47
C GLU A 354 15.60 -30.97 11.20
N ARG A 355 15.62 -30.62 12.49
CA ARG A 355 16.76 -30.82 13.38
C ARG A 355 16.46 -31.97 14.33
N ASP A 356 17.29 -33.01 14.30
CA ASP A 356 17.14 -34.12 15.24
C ASP A 356 17.68 -33.78 16.64
N SER A 357 17.42 -34.65 17.62
CA SER A 357 17.86 -34.49 19.00
C SER A 357 19.38 -34.48 19.18
N SER A 358 20.14 -34.93 18.17
CA SER A 358 21.61 -34.84 18.13
C SER A 358 22.12 -33.53 17.52
N GLY A 359 21.20 -32.64 17.13
CA GLY A 359 21.49 -31.34 16.52
C GLY A 359 21.81 -31.40 15.04
N VAL A 360 21.59 -32.53 14.36
CA VAL A 360 21.88 -32.70 12.93
C VAL A 360 20.67 -32.28 12.10
N PHE A 361 20.90 -31.39 11.14
CA PHE A 361 19.88 -30.98 10.18
C PHE A 361 19.74 -32.00 9.03
N THR A 362 18.49 -32.36 8.74
CA THR A 362 18.09 -33.17 7.59
C THR A 362 17.18 -32.34 6.69
N LEU A 363 17.56 -32.21 5.42
CA LEU A 363 16.71 -31.63 4.38
C LEU A 363 15.86 -32.75 3.78
N THR A 364 14.54 -32.56 3.78
CA THR A 364 13.57 -33.41 3.11
C THR A 364 13.03 -32.65 1.90
N ILE A 365 13.13 -33.25 0.72
CA ILE A 365 12.61 -32.73 -0.55
C ILE A 365 11.48 -33.66 -0.97
N ARG A 366 10.30 -33.08 -1.26
CA ARG A 366 9.12 -33.79 -1.73
C ARG A 366 8.86 -33.41 -3.17
N GLY A 367 8.37 -34.37 -3.95
CA GLY A 367 8.15 -34.18 -5.37
C GLY A 367 7.66 -35.44 -6.05
N ARG A 368 7.86 -35.51 -7.36
CA ARG A 368 7.44 -36.62 -8.20
C ARG A 368 8.56 -37.00 -9.17
N PHE A 369 8.56 -38.27 -9.56
CA PHE A 369 9.43 -38.81 -10.60
C PHE A 369 10.94 -38.75 -10.28
N PHE A 370 11.32 -38.84 -9.00
CA PHE A 370 12.74 -38.97 -8.64
C PHE A 370 13.24 -40.38 -8.96
N LYS A 371 14.30 -40.50 -9.76
CA LYS A 371 14.90 -41.78 -10.14
C LYS A 371 16.10 -42.11 -9.26
N GLU A 372 16.42 -43.41 -9.18
CA GLU A 372 17.65 -43.85 -8.53
C GLU A 372 18.87 -43.21 -9.19
N GLY A 373 19.82 -42.73 -8.38
CA GLY A 373 20.98 -41.97 -8.86
C GLY A 373 20.74 -40.48 -9.12
N ALA A 374 19.56 -39.94 -8.82
CA ALA A 374 19.29 -38.50 -8.97
C ALA A 374 20.25 -37.62 -8.15
N VAL A 375 20.76 -36.58 -8.79
CA VAL A 375 21.61 -35.55 -8.18
C VAL A 375 20.75 -34.40 -7.72
N VAL A 376 20.93 -33.98 -6.47
CA VAL A 376 20.25 -32.82 -5.91
C VAL A 376 21.25 -31.70 -5.70
N THR A 377 20.96 -30.52 -6.21
CA THR A 377 21.69 -29.29 -5.89
C THR A 377 20.82 -28.34 -5.09
N VAL A 378 21.45 -27.64 -4.15
CA VAL A 378 20.84 -26.56 -3.37
C VAL A 378 21.75 -25.34 -3.54
N ASP A 379 21.21 -24.29 -4.15
CA ASP A 379 21.96 -23.10 -4.57
C ASP A 379 23.21 -23.47 -5.41
N GLY A 380 23.01 -24.36 -6.38
CA GLY A 380 24.07 -24.85 -7.27
C GLY A 380 25.05 -25.85 -6.64
N VAL A 381 24.99 -26.10 -5.33
CA VAL A 381 25.90 -27.05 -4.65
C VAL A 381 25.26 -28.43 -4.51
N ALA A 382 25.94 -29.46 -5.02
CA ALA A 382 25.46 -30.84 -4.96
C ALA A 382 25.48 -31.46 -3.54
N LEU A 383 24.41 -32.17 -3.19
CA LEU A 383 24.31 -32.93 -1.95
C LEU A 383 25.03 -34.28 -2.06
N LYS A 384 26.00 -34.53 -1.18
CA LYS A 384 26.89 -35.70 -1.28
C LYS A 384 26.31 -37.01 -0.73
N LYS A 385 25.16 -36.98 -0.05
CA LYS A 385 24.56 -38.15 0.64
C LYS A 385 23.04 -38.08 0.69
N THR A 386 22.41 -38.22 -0.46
CA THR A 386 20.95 -38.29 -0.60
C THR A 386 20.44 -39.72 -0.42
N LYS A 387 19.25 -39.86 0.15
CA LYS A 387 18.50 -41.12 0.22
C LYS A 387 17.12 -40.90 -0.37
N LEU A 388 16.79 -41.68 -1.38
CA LEU A 388 15.45 -41.75 -1.96
C LEU A 388 14.53 -42.56 -1.03
N LYS A 389 13.29 -42.13 -0.92
CA LYS A 389 12.25 -42.72 -0.07
C LYS A 389 10.91 -42.63 -0.79
N ASP A 390 9.97 -43.46 -0.34
CA ASP A 390 8.59 -43.50 -0.83
C ASP A 390 8.53 -43.80 -2.33
N PHE A 391 8.99 -45.01 -2.66
CA PHE A 391 8.87 -45.57 -3.99
C PHE A 391 7.40 -45.82 -4.32
N ASP A 392 6.96 -45.24 -5.43
CA ASP A 392 5.66 -45.46 -6.02
C ASP A 392 5.81 -46.42 -7.20
N SER A 393 5.26 -47.62 -7.03
CA SER A 393 5.26 -48.68 -8.05
C SER A 393 4.46 -48.30 -9.31
N ALA A 394 3.49 -47.39 -9.21
CA ALA A 394 2.68 -46.99 -10.36
C ALA A 394 3.45 -46.07 -11.31
N SER A 395 4.29 -45.18 -10.76
CA SER A 395 5.14 -44.27 -11.55
C SER A 395 6.59 -44.77 -11.71
N ASN A 396 6.93 -45.91 -11.11
CA ASN A 396 8.28 -46.48 -11.04
C ASN A 396 9.33 -45.44 -10.59
N ALA A 397 8.98 -44.63 -9.59
CA ALA A 397 9.79 -43.52 -9.13
C ALA A 397 9.60 -43.24 -7.64
N PHE A 398 10.48 -42.43 -7.06
CA PHE A 398 10.41 -42.00 -5.67
C PHE A 398 9.77 -40.61 -5.57
N THR A 399 9.11 -40.35 -4.45
CA THR A 399 8.44 -39.06 -4.17
C THR A 399 9.15 -38.24 -3.11
N ARG A 400 10.19 -38.79 -2.47
CA ARG A 400 10.93 -38.11 -1.41
C ARG A 400 12.44 -38.35 -1.50
N ILE A 401 13.21 -37.28 -1.35
CA ILE A 401 14.67 -37.32 -1.17
C ILE A 401 15.01 -36.74 0.20
N THR A 402 15.90 -37.39 0.93
CA THR A 402 16.44 -36.89 2.21
C THR A 402 17.95 -36.73 2.12
N GLY A 403 18.47 -35.56 2.51
CA GLY A 403 19.90 -35.23 2.50
C GLY A 403 20.38 -34.77 3.87
N LYS A 404 21.54 -35.26 4.30
CA LYS A 404 22.16 -34.89 5.60
C LYS A 404 23.44 -34.07 5.41
N LYS A 405 23.69 -33.16 6.37
CA LYS A 405 24.90 -32.32 6.56
C LYS A 405 25.09 -31.17 5.55
N LYS A 406 25.60 -30.03 6.05
CA LYS A 406 26.03 -28.82 5.30
C LYS A 406 24.98 -28.15 4.38
N VAL A 407 23.71 -28.52 4.48
CA VAL A 407 22.61 -27.91 3.71
C VAL A 407 22.31 -26.46 4.12
N CYS A 408 22.60 -26.11 5.36
CA CYS A 408 22.21 -24.85 5.98
C CYS A 408 22.86 -23.60 5.39
N LYS A 409 24.06 -23.72 4.80
CA LYS A 409 24.77 -22.57 4.21
C LYS A 409 24.15 -22.09 2.91
N ASN A 410 23.33 -22.94 2.29
CA ASN A 410 22.75 -22.73 0.97
C ASN A 410 21.22 -22.64 1.03
N LEU A 411 20.68 -22.52 2.25
CA LEU A 411 19.25 -22.43 2.54
C LEU A 411 18.98 -21.13 3.31
N PRO A 412 17.92 -20.37 2.95
CA PRO A 412 16.95 -20.62 1.88
C PRO A 412 17.58 -20.46 0.48
N GLY A 413 17.10 -21.21 -0.52
CA GLY A 413 17.71 -21.21 -1.86
C GLY A 413 17.03 -22.15 -2.86
N PRO A 414 17.38 -22.06 -4.15
CA PRO A 414 16.81 -22.90 -5.19
C PRO A 414 17.29 -24.35 -5.05
N VAL A 415 16.34 -25.28 -5.12
CA VAL A 415 16.57 -26.72 -5.12
C VAL A 415 16.30 -27.24 -6.54
N VAL A 416 17.28 -27.95 -7.11
CA VAL A 416 17.16 -28.59 -8.42
C VAL A 416 17.47 -30.07 -8.27
N VAL A 417 16.64 -30.91 -8.86
CA VAL A 417 16.86 -32.36 -8.92
C VAL A 417 17.06 -32.76 -10.39
N THR A 418 18.13 -33.50 -10.64
CA THR A 418 18.50 -33.99 -11.98
C THR A 418 18.57 -35.50 -11.94
N ASN A 419 17.67 -36.17 -12.66
CA ASN A 419 17.72 -37.62 -12.85
C ASN A 419 18.89 -38.02 -13.76
N PRO A 420 19.42 -39.25 -13.65
CA PRO A 420 20.48 -39.73 -14.53
C PRO A 420 20.05 -39.70 -16.01
N GLY A 421 20.90 -39.12 -16.86
CA GLY A 421 20.65 -39.04 -18.30
C GLY A 421 19.57 -38.02 -18.72
N GLU A 422 18.99 -37.26 -17.76
CA GLU A 422 17.98 -36.24 -18.02
C GLU A 422 18.55 -34.83 -17.83
N ALA A 423 17.90 -33.85 -18.47
CA ALA A 423 18.17 -32.43 -18.17
C ALA A 423 17.76 -32.08 -16.73
N PRO A 424 18.38 -31.06 -16.11
CA PRO A 424 17.97 -30.61 -14.78
C PRO A 424 16.49 -30.25 -14.71
N GLY A 425 15.82 -30.66 -13.62
CA GLY A 425 14.43 -30.28 -13.35
C GLY A 425 14.27 -28.78 -13.08
N ALA A 426 13.02 -28.33 -13.02
CA ALA A 426 12.72 -26.94 -12.66
C ALA A 426 13.22 -26.63 -11.23
N ALA A 427 13.77 -25.43 -11.05
CA ALA A 427 14.22 -24.97 -9.74
C ALA A 427 13.01 -24.68 -8.83
N PHE A 428 13.01 -25.26 -7.64
CA PHE A 428 12.03 -25.00 -6.59
C PHE A 428 12.65 -24.12 -5.50
N ILE A 429 12.03 -23.01 -5.16
CA ILE A 429 12.56 -22.10 -4.12
C ILE A 429 12.23 -22.66 -2.73
N CYS A 430 13.25 -23.17 -2.05
CA CYS A 430 13.10 -23.67 -0.69
C CYS A 430 13.26 -22.53 0.33
N SER A 431 12.16 -22.14 0.98
CA SER A 431 12.14 -21.09 2.01
C SER A 431 12.55 -21.57 3.41
N SER A 432 12.76 -22.89 3.59
CA SER A 432 13.22 -23.44 4.86
C SER A 432 14.63 -22.96 5.19
N SER A 433 14.89 -22.68 6.47
CA SER A 433 16.21 -22.30 6.98
C SER A 433 16.60 -23.20 8.15
N CYS A 434 17.89 -23.41 8.36
CA CYS A 434 18.37 -24.07 9.57
C CYS A 434 18.41 -23.06 10.71
N LYS A 435 17.36 -23.03 11.52
CA LYS A 435 17.33 -22.29 12.79
C LYS A 435 17.63 -23.21 13.97
#